data_AF-A0A7C7R3G5-F1
#
_entry.id   AF-A0A7C7R3G5-F1
#
_cell.length_a   1.000
_cell.length_b   1.000
_cell.length_c   1.000
_cell.angle_alpha   90.00
_cell.angle_beta   90.00
_cell.angle_gamma   90.00
#
_symmetry.space_group_name_H-M   'P 1'
#
loop_
_entity.id
_entity.type
_entity.pdbx_description
1 polymer ?
#
loop_
_entity_poly.entity_id
_entity_poly.type
_entity_poly.pdbx_seq_one_letter_code
_entity_poly.pdbx_strand_id
1 'polypeptide(L)'
;MIIEGLSRRLKRTRPGAIEDLCERAKAVTQQTRFVEYCLRTAPERAAADSDLAGRAEPPAGRLAQILAGLAGQGLALPLGPGMWVHRRTPDQLENRILAAMDQFHQQHPESPGITLESLRHQLGLDRNLLRTLVARLKDQNRLAERHRRWALPQHKPAFSARGADRPRAIEALFLQRPYHPPSVEQVGQQLKQAPDEVARLVGILCEHRLLVAVSEGLLFHADAVQQARNILMDFLEEEGRLESVPFKSLLHDSHTPRPLLDYVDKLDVIRRVGNTRYLRSPPAQT
;
A
#
# COMPACT_ATOMS: atom_id res chain seq x y z
N MET A 1 1.24 32.39 34.60
CA MET A 1 1.99 31.94 33.41
C MET A 1 1.40 30.62 32.97
N ILE A 2 0.75 30.57 31.81
CA ILE A 2 0.25 29.32 31.22
C ILE A 2 1.42 28.69 30.46
N ILE A 3 1.71 27.42 30.72
CA ILE A 3 2.89 26.72 30.16
C ILE A 3 2.54 25.95 28.89
N GLU A 4 1.35 25.34 28.79
CA GLU A 4 0.86 24.62 27.59
C GLU A 4 -0.65 24.42 27.68
N GLY A 5 -1.36 24.55 26.57
CA GLY A 5 -2.74 24.07 26.42
C GLY A 5 -2.77 22.55 26.21
N LEU A 6 -3.11 21.79 27.25
CA LEU A 6 -3.27 20.33 27.13
C LEU A 6 -4.75 19.97 26.97
N SER A 7 -5.06 19.21 25.92
CA SER A 7 -6.42 18.68 25.66
C SER A 7 -6.81 17.53 26.59
N ARG A 8 -5.88 17.05 27.44
CA ARG A 8 -6.09 15.93 28.38
C ARG A 8 -5.34 16.12 29.70
N ARG A 9 -5.91 15.60 30.79
CA ARG A 9 -5.29 15.61 32.13
C ARG A 9 -4.10 14.65 32.20
N LEU A 10 -2.95 15.13 32.64
CA LEU A 10 -1.77 14.29 32.93
C LEU A 10 -1.97 13.52 34.24
N LYS A 11 -1.84 12.19 34.19
CA LYS A 11 -1.89 11.32 35.37
C LYS A 11 -0.49 11.20 35.99
N ARG A 12 -0.37 11.49 37.29
CA ARG A 12 0.89 11.37 38.06
C ARG A 12 1.47 9.95 38.06
N THR A 13 0.62 8.94 37.94
CA THR A 13 1.00 7.52 37.95
C THR A 13 1.53 7.01 36.61
N ARG A 14 1.58 7.85 35.57
CA ARG A 14 2.14 7.46 34.27
C ARG A 14 3.66 7.27 34.39
N PRO A 15 4.21 6.13 33.93
CA PRO A 15 5.66 5.94 33.84
C PRO A 15 6.34 7.07 33.05
N GLY A 16 7.42 7.62 33.59
CA GLY A 16 8.18 8.72 32.97
C GLY A 16 7.52 10.11 33.03
N ALA A 17 6.43 10.29 33.78
CA ALA A 17 5.75 11.59 33.88
C ALA A 17 6.64 12.69 34.50
N ILE A 18 7.49 12.36 35.47
CA ILE A 18 8.38 13.33 36.12
C ILE A 18 9.48 13.76 35.16
N GLU A 19 10.11 12.82 34.46
CA GLU A 19 11.15 13.10 33.46
C GLU A 19 10.61 13.98 32.32
N ASP A 20 9.41 13.67 31.82
CA ASP A 20 8.71 14.46 30.80
C ASP A 20 8.45 15.89 31.28
N LEU A 21 7.97 16.07 32.52
CA LEU A 21 7.76 17.39 33.13
C LEU A 21 9.08 18.16 33.34
N CYS A 22 10.17 17.48 33.70
CA CYS A 22 11.48 18.10 33.83
C CYS A 22 12.03 18.56 32.47
N GLU A 23 11.89 17.76 31.42
CA GLU A 23 12.26 18.17 30.06
C GLU A 23 11.40 19.34 29.58
N ARG A 24 10.10 19.32 29.87
CA ARG A 24 9.18 20.42 29.57
C ARG A 24 9.59 21.72 30.25
N ALA A 25 9.89 21.67 31.54
CA ALA A 25 10.31 22.84 32.32
C ALA A 25 11.60 23.46 31.75
N LYS A 26 12.53 22.64 31.24
CA LYS A 26 13.72 23.13 30.54
C LYS A 26 13.37 23.74 29.19
N ALA A 27 12.47 23.11 28.43
CA ALA A 27 12.11 23.52 27.08
C ALA A 27 11.35 24.86 27.04
N VAL A 28 10.46 25.12 28.00
CA VAL A 28 9.62 26.35 28.01
C VAL A 28 10.43 27.65 28.08
N THR A 29 11.69 27.58 28.53
CA THR A 29 12.59 28.74 28.62
C THR A 29 13.00 29.30 27.25
N GLN A 30 12.91 28.49 26.19
CA GLN A 30 13.26 28.87 24.83
C GLN A 30 12.18 28.40 23.87
N GLN A 31 11.56 29.35 23.16
CA GLN A 31 10.42 29.06 22.29
C GLN A 31 10.71 27.97 21.23
N THR A 32 11.90 27.99 20.62
CA THR A 32 12.34 26.96 19.67
C THR A 32 12.38 25.57 20.30
N ARG A 33 12.94 25.45 21.51
CA ARG A 33 13.00 24.17 22.25
C ARG A 33 11.61 23.71 22.68
N PHE A 34 10.72 24.64 23.00
CA PHE A 34 9.35 24.31 23.36
C PHE A 34 8.53 23.78 22.18
N VAL A 35 8.65 24.39 21.00
CA VAL A 35 8.04 23.85 19.77
C VAL A 35 8.61 22.47 19.42
N GLU A 36 9.94 22.29 19.52
CA GLU A 36 10.58 20.97 19.34
C GLU A 36 10.03 19.94 20.34
N TYR A 37 9.86 20.33 21.62
CA TYR A 37 9.25 19.48 22.64
C TYR A 37 7.81 19.11 22.28
N CYS A 38 6.97 20.07 21.86
CA CYS A 38 5.59 19.82 21.46
C CYS A 38 5.51 18.86 20.26
N LEU A 39 6.39 19.04 19.27
CA LEU A 39 6.50 18.16 18.10
C LEU A 39 6.94 16.74 18.50
N ARG A 40 7.95 16.63 19.37
CA ARG A 40 8.46 15.33 19.86
C ARG A 40 7.43 14.56 20.70
N THR A 41 6.61 15.28 21.45
CA THR A 41 5.58 14.70 22.36
C THR A 41 4.19 14.64 21.73
N ALA A 42 4.08 14.87 20.42
CA ALA A 42 2.81 14.82 19.70
C ALA A 42 2.11 13.44 19.89
N PRO A 43 0.81 13.40 20.21
CA PRO A 43 0.09 12.17 20.51
C PRO A 43 0.18 11.12 19.40
N GLU A 44 0.07 11.55 18.14
CA GLU A 44 0.14 10.70 16.96
C GLU A 44 1.56 10.62 16.36
N ARG A 45 2.54 11.14 17.11
CA ARG A 45 3.95 11.28 16.69
C ARG A 45 4.16 12.14 15.43
N ALA A 46 3.08 12.70 14.88
CA ALA A 46 3.02 13.80 13.94
C ALA A 46 2.15 14.92 14.52
N ALA A 47 2.39 16.15 14.07
CA ALA A 47 1.61 17.31 14.49
C ALA A 47 1.35 18.24 13.31
N ALA A 48 0.12 18.75 13.24
CA ALA A 48 -0.23 19.84 12.33
C ALA A 48 0.29 21.18 12.87
N ASP A 49 0.46 22.16 11.98
CA ASP A 49 0.77 23.54 12.36
C ASP A 49 -0.24 24.08 13.39
N SER A 50 -1.53 23.74 13.25
CA SER A 50 -2.58 24.13 14.19
C SER A 50 -2.38 23.53 15.59
N ASP A 51 -1.94 22.28 15.67
CA ASP A 51 -1.71 21.60 16.96
C ASP A 51 -0.50 22.18 17.67
N LEU A 52 0.57 22.45 16.91
CA LEU A 52 1.77 23.09 17.44
C LEU A 52 1.50 24.54 17.84
N ALA A 53 0.71 25.27 17.07
CA ALA A 53 0.28 26.63 17.41
C ALA A 53 -0.55 26.65 18.70
N GLY A 54 -1.50 25.73 18.86
CA GLY A 54 -2.34 25.64 20.05
C GLY A 54 -1.60 25.15 21.30
N ARG A 55 -0.61 24.27 21.15
CA ARG A 55 0.16 23.75 22.30
C ARG A 55 1.30 24.67 22.71
N ALA A 56 2.07 25.15 21.74
CA ALA A 56 3.27 25.95 21.99
C ALA A 56 2.99 27.47 22.08
N GLU A 57 1.80 27.91 21.66
CA GLU A 57 1.36 29.32 21.59
C GLU A 57 2.47 30.29 21.14
N PRO A 58 3.15 30.04 20.01
CA PRO A 58 4.19 30.93 19.52
C PRO A 58 3.58 32.26 19.06
N PRO A 59 4.28 33.42 19.22
CA PRO A 59 3.91 34.67 18.58
C PRO A 59 3.63 34.49 17.08
N ALA A 60 2.67 35.26 16.57
CA ALA A 60 2.20 35.17 15.19
C ALA A 60 3.37 35.19 14.17
N GLY A 61 3.33 34.28 13.20
CA GLY A 61 4.35 34.14 12.16
C GLY A 61 5.66 33.45 12.60
N ARG A 62 5.90 33.28 13.91
CA ARG A 62 7.16 32.71 14.43
C ARG A 62 7.22 31.19 14.34
N LEU A 63 6.06 30.51 14.34
CA LEU A 63 5.98 29.05 14.23
C LEU A 63 6.64 28.54 12.94
N ALA A 64 6.31 29.14 11.80
CA ALA A 64 6.86 28.74 10.50
C ALA A 64 8.39 28.92 10.45
N GLN A 65 8.92 30.02 10.99
CA GLN A 65 10.37 30.25 11.09
C GLN A 65 11.06 29.22 11.98
N ILE A 66 10.46 28.88 13.13
CA ILE A 66 10.98 27.87 14.04
C ILE A 66 10.99 26.49 13.35
N LEU A 67 9.89 26.10 12.72
CA LEU A 67 9.81 24.82 12.01
C LEU A 67 10.78 24.74 10.84
N ALA A 68 10.94 25.81 10.06
CA ALA A 68 11.95 25.89 9.01
C ALA A 68 13.37 25.76 9.56
N GLY A 69 13.67 26.41 10.70
CA GLY A 69 14.97 26.27 11.38
C GLY A 69 15.21 24.86 11.92
N LEU A 70 14.20 24.24 12.53
CA LEU A 70 14.27 22.85 12.99
C LEU A 70 14.42 21.88 11.80
N ALA A 71 13.78 22.17 10.67
CA ALA A 71 13.93 21.39 9.44
C ALA A 71 15.33 21.51 8.84
N GLY A 72 15.89 22.73 8.79
CA GLY A 72 17.26 22.96 8.35
C GLY A 72 18.31 22.27 9.21
N GLN A 73 18.02 22.06 10.50
CA GLN A 73 18.85 21.28 11.43
C GLN A 73 18.57 19.76 11.39
N GLY A 74 17.61 19.31 10.58
CA GLY A 74 17.17 17.92 10.52
C GLY A 74 16.46 17.43 11.79
N LEU A 75 15.93 18.33 12.63
CA LEU A 75 15.18 18.02 13.85
C LEU A 75 13.69 17.81 13.59
N ALA A 76 13.14 18.49 12.59
CA ALA A 76 11.76 18.35 12.14
C ALA A 76 11.74 17.91 10.67
N LEU A 77 10.90 16.93 10.33
CA LEU A 77 10.72 16.46 8.96
C LEU A 77 9.29 16.76 8.51
N PRO A 78 9.10 17.38 7.34
CA PRO A 78 7.77 17.60 6.79
C PRO A 78 7.19 16.28 6.25
N LEU A 79 5.92 16.00 6.52
CA LEU A 79 5.16 14.87 5.94
C LEU A 79 4.23 15.28 4.80
N GLY A 80 4.01 16.59 4.65
CA GLY A 80 3.07 17.21 3.74
C GLY A 80 2.82 18.66 4.15
N PRO A 81 1.92 19.38 3.46
CA PRO A 81 1.59 20.76 3.78
C PRO A 81 1.14 20.89 5.25
N GLY A 82 1.90 21.63 6.05
CA GLY A 82 1.60 21.92 7.46
C GLY A 82 1.64 20.73 8.42
N MET A 83 2.26 19.61 8.04
CA MET A 83 2.38 18.41 8.88
C MET A 83 3.83 18.05 9.15
N TRP A 84 4.19 17.83 10.41
CA TRP A 84 5.57 17.65 10.86
C TRP A 84 5.75 16.43 11.75
N VAL A 85 6.96 15.85 11.72
CA VAL A 85 7.42 14.86 12.70
C VAL A 85 8.80 15.21 13.24
N HIS A 86 9.05 14.87 14.51
CA HIS A 86 10.37 15.03 15.11
C HIS A 86 11.34 13.95 14.63
N ARG A 87 12.63 14.24 14.43
CA ARG A 87 13.65 13.30 13.91
C ARG A 87 13.82 11.99 14.66
N ARG A 88 13.52 11.97 15.97
CA ARG A 88 13.60 10.77 16.81
C ARG A 88 12.39 9.84 16.64
N THR A 89 11.32 10.34 16.02
CA THR A 89 10.12 9.56 15.73
C THR A 89 10.37 8.55 14.59
N PRO A 90 10.95 8.93 13.43
CA PRO A 90 11.25 8.01 12.33
C PRO A 90 11.95 6.74 12.77
N ASP A 91 13.10 6.80 13.46
CA ASP A 91 13.87 5.59 13.78
C ASP A 91 13.07 4.59 14.63
N GLN A 92 12.30 5.08 15.61
CA GLN A 92 11.43 4.25 16.44
C GLN A 92 10.29 3.64 15.62
N LEU A 93 9.68 4.42 14.73
CA LEU A 93 8.57 3.97 13.89
C LEU A 93 9.04 3.03 12.78
N GLU A 94 10.20 3.28 12.19
CA GLU A 94 10.88 2.42 11.23
C GLU A 94 11.15 1.04 11.84
N ASN A 95 11.68 1.00 13.06
CA ASN A 95 11.89 -0.27 13.75
C ASN A 95 10.56 -0.99 14.07
N ARG A 96 9.49 -0.25 14.40
CA ARG A 96 8.15 -0.82 14.57
C ARG A 96 7.59 -1.37 13.26
N ILE A 97 7.80 -0.68 12.14
CA ILE A 97 7.40 -1.15 10.80
C ILE A 97 8.12 -2.46 10.49
N LEU A 98 9.44 -2.51 10.66
CA LEU A 98 10.23 -3.71 10.37
C LEU A 98 9.86 -4.87 11.29
N ALA A 99 9.60 -4.63 12.57
CA ALA A 99 9.12 -5.66 13.49
C ALA A 99 7.73 -6.19 13.09
N ALA A 100 6.81 -5.31 12.66
CA ALA A 100 5.51 -5.73 12.16
C ALA A 100 5.62 -6.54 10.84
N MET A 101 6.56 -6.16 9.97
CA MET A 101 6.85 -6.91 8.74
C MET A 101 7.40 -8.31 9.03
N ASP A 102 8.35 -8.40 9.97
CA ASP A 102 8.93 -9.68 10.39
C ASP A 102 7.87 -10.60 11.00
N GLN A 103 7.04 -10.07 11.90
CA GLN A 103 5.91 -10.80 12.47
C GLN A 103 4.93 -11.27 11.39
N PHE A 104 4.60 -10.41 10.42
CA PHE A 104 3.70 -10.78 9.32
C PHE A 104 4.29 -11.92 8.48
N HIS A 105 5.57 -11.88 8.13
CA HIS A 105 6.21 -12.95 7.37
C HIS A 105 6.29 -14.27 8.12
N GLN A 106 6.47 -14.24 9.44
CA GLN A 106 6.43 -15.45 10.27
C GLN A 106 5.02 -16.08 10.28
N GLN A 107 3.98 -15.26 10.29
CA GLN A 107 2.58 -15.70 10.29
C GLN A 107 2.08 -16.12 8.90
N HIS A 108 2.61 -15.50 7.84
CA HIS A 108 2.21 -15.70 6.45
C HIS A 108 3.43 -15.86 5.53
N PRO A 109 4.24 -16.93 5.70
CA PRO A 109 5.49 -17.13 4.96
C PRO A 109 5.29 -17.24 3.44
N GLU A 110 4.10 -17.66 3.00
CA GLU A 110 3.73 -17.75 1.60
C GLU A 110 3.35 -16.40 0.97
N SER A 111 3.05 -15.38 1.78
CA SER A 111 2.66 -14.07 1.28
C SER A 111 3.89 -13.31 0.75
N PRO A 112 3.80 -12.67 -0.44
CA PRO A 112 4.89 -11.87 -0.99
C PRO A 112 5.13 -10.54 -0.25
N GLY A 113 4.21 -10.15 0.64
CA GLY A 113 4.34 -8.94 1.45
C GLY A 113 2.99 -8.37 1.91
N ILE A 114 3.02 -7.31 2.71
CA ILE A 114 1.83 -6.64 3.25
C ILE A 114 1.45 -5.40 2.42
N THR A 115 0.16 -5.06 2.34
CA THR A 115 -0.26 -3.80 1.74
C THR A 115 0.00 -2.62 2.68
N LEU A 116 0.21 -1.42 2.13
CA LEU A 116 0.41 -0.21 2.94
C LEU A 116 -0.80 0.06 3.85
N GLU A 117 -2.01 -0.25 3.38
CA GLU A 117 -3.24 -0.05 4.16
C GLU A 117 -3.37 -1.03 5.33
N SER A 118 -3.05 -2.31 5.12
CA SER A 118 -3.05 -3.31 6.19
C SER A 118 -1.99 -2.96 7.25
N LEU A 119 -0.78 -2.58 6.82
CA LEU A 119 0.28 -2.11 7.71
C LEU A 119 -0.13 -0.86 8.50
N ARG A 120 -0.83 0.08 7.85
CA ARG A 120 -1.37 1.29 8.50
C ARG A 120 -2.36 0.93 9.60
N HIS A 121 -3.29 0.02 9.31
CA HIS A 121 -4.29 -0.43 10.28
C HIS A 121 -3.63 -1.14 11.47
N GLN A 122 -2.65 -2.01 11.22
CA GLN A 122 -1.91 -2.73 12.28
C GLN A 122 -1.11 -1.79 13.18
N LEU A 123 -0.47 -0.76 12.62
CA LEU A 123 0.40 0.16 13.37
C LEU A 123 -0.32 1.38 13.96
N GLY A 124 -1.54 1.68 13.49
CA GLY A 124 -2.31 2.86 13.87
C GLY A 124 -1.64 4.18 13.45
N LEU A 125 -0.96 4.19 12.30
CA LEU A 125 -0.23 5.37 11.82
C LEU A 125 -1.05 6.19 10.82
N ASP A 126 -0.77 7.48 10.74
CA ASP A 126 -1.27 8.33 9.64
C ASP A 126 -0.76 7.82 8.28
N ARG A 127 -1.59 8.01 7.23
CA ARG A 127 -1.30 7.55 5.86
C ARG A 127 -0.06 8.23 5.28
N ASN A 128 0.08 9.54 5.43
CA ASN A 128 1.21 10.28 4.87
C ASN A 128 2.49 10.00 5.65
N LEU A 129 2.39 9.87 6.96
CA LEU A 129 3.50 9.43 7.82
C LEU A 129 4.01 8.05 7.37
N LEU A 130 3.13 7.06 7.29
CA LEU A 130 3.52 5.70 6.90
C LEU A 130 4.15 5.68 5.51
N ARG A 131 3.55 6.38 4.53
CA ARG A 131 4.10 6.48 3.17
C ARG A 131 5.51 7.05 3.17
N THR A 132 5.75 8.11 3.96
CA THR A 132 7.07 8.75 4.05
C THR A 132 8.11 7.82 4.67
N LEU A 133 7.76 7.11 5.75
CA LEU A 133 8.66 6.17 6.41
C LEU A 133 8.98 4.96 5.53
N VAL A 134 7.97 4.42 4.84
CA VAL A 134 8.14 3.28 3.94
C VAL A 134 9.00 3.66 2.73
N ALA A 135 8.81 4.86 2.16
CA ALA A 135 9.68 5.37 1.09
C ALA A 135 11.13 5.51 1.58
N ARG A 136 11.36 6.09 2.76
CA ARG A 136 12.69 6.20 3.36
C ARG A 136 13.34 4.83 3.61
N LEU A 137 12.58 3.85 4.10
CA LEU A 137 13.07 2.48 4.30
C LEU A 137 13.38 1.78 2.96
N LYS A 138 12.65 2.09 1.89
CA LYS A 138 12.93 1.63 0.53
C LYS A 138 14.26 2.21 0.04
N ASP A 139 14.46 3.52 0.17
CA ASP A 139 15.69 4.21 -0.25
C ASP A 139 16.92 3.69 0.53
N GLN A 140 16.71 3.24 1.77
CA GLN A 140 17.74 2.59 2.60
C GLN A 140 17.94 1.09 2.29
N ASN A 141 17.22 0.52 1.31
CA ASN A 141 17.21 -0.92 1.01
C ASN A 141 16.81 -1.81 2.20
N ARG A 142 16.00 -1.29 3.14
CA ARG A 142 15.47 -2.04 4.29
C ARG A 142 14.07 -2.58 4.03
N LEU A 143 13.38 -2.06 3.01
CA LEU A 143 12.13 -2.58 2.47
C LEU A 143 12.21 -2.68 0.95
N ALA A 144 11.53 -3.67 0.40
CA ALA A 144 11.33 -3.85 -1.03
C ALA A 144 9.83 -3.77 -1.34
N GLU A 145 9.51 -3.11 -2.46
CA GLU A 145 8.16 -3.08 -2.99
C GLU A 145 8.01 -4.18 -4.05
N ARG A 146 6.96 -5.00 -3.92
CA ARG A 146 6.62 -6.09 -4.84
C ARG A 146 5.14 -6.01 -5.14
N HIS A 147 4.77 -5.68 -6.37
CA HIS A 147 3.36 -5.66 -6.83
C HIS A 147 2.38 -4.84 -5.95
N ARG A 148 2.80 -3.66 -5.46
CA ARG A 148 2.07 -2.79 -4.51
C ARG A 148 1.96 -3.34 -3.07
N ARG A 149 2.80 -4.32 -2.75
CA ARG A 149 3.02 -4.83 -1.39
C ARG A 149 4.45 -4.51 -0.96
N TRP A 150 4.66 -4.49 0.34
CA TRP A 150 5.94 -4.22 0.95
C TRP A 150 6.44 -5.49 1.64
N ALA A 151 7.75 -5.70 1.63
CA ALA A 151 8.40 -6.81 2.29
C ALA A 151 9.82 -6.43 2.71
N LEU A 152 10.33 -7.10 3.73
CA LEU A 152 11.76 -7.20 3.99
C LEU A 152 12.48 -7.77 2.75
N PRO A 153 13.60 -7.18 2.30
CA PRO A 153 14.32 -7.61 1.09
C PRO A 153 14.73 -9.09 1.12
N GLN A 154 15.12 -9.60 2.29
CA GLN A 154 15.51 -10.98 2.50
C GLN A 154 14.34 -11.98 2.50
N HIS A 155 13.09 -11.51 2.57
CA HIS A 155 11.92 -12.38 2.55
C HIS A 155 11.77 -13.02 1.17
N LYS A 156 11.78 -14.35 1.13
CA LYS A 156 11.53 -15.15 -0.06
C LYS A 156 10.20 -15.86 0.14
N PRO A 157 9.10 -15.35 -0.42
CA PRO A 157 7.81 -15.99 -0.26
C PRO A 157 7.87 -17.38 -0.88
N ALA A 158 7.61 -18.39 -0.06
CA ALA A 158 7.65 -19.76 -0.50
C ALA A 158 6.46 -20.51 0.11
N PHE A 159 5.73 -21.22 -0.73
CA PHE A 159 4.87 -22.27 -0.24
C PHE A 159 5.77 -23.36 0.35
N SER A 160 5.51 -23.78 1.59
CA SER A 160 6.28 -24.86 2.21
C SER A 160 6.28 -26.09 1.29
N ALA A 161 7.35 -26.90 1.32
CA ALA A 161 7.48 -28.06 0.44
C ALA A 161 6.31 -29.06 0.57
N ARG A 162 5.65 -29.11 1.74
CA ARG A 162 4.43 -29.93 1.98
C ARG A 162 3.12 -29.22 1.58
N GLY A 163 3.16 -27.93 1.29
CA GLY A 163 2.01 -27.07 0.99
C GLY A 163 1.99 -26.48 -0.43
N ALA A 164 3.01 -26.72 -1.26
CA ALA A 164 3.11 -26.17 -2.61
C ALA A 164 2.21 -26.85 -3.64
N ASP A 165 1.82 -28.11 -3.42
CA ASP A 165 1.04 -28.88 -4.40
C ASP A 165 -0.39 -28.34 -4.57
N ARG A 166 -1.00 -27.85 -3.50
CA ARG A 166 -2.38 -27.33 -3.55
C ARG A 166 -2.49 -25.99 -4.31
N PRO A 167 -1.69 -24.95 -4.00
CA PRO A 167 -1.68 -23.72 -4.80
C PRO A 167 -1.39 -24.00 -6.28
N ARG A 168 -0.44 -24.90 -6.58
CA ARG A 168 -0.12 -25.29 -7.97
C ARG A 168 -1.30 -25.99 -8.67
N ALA A 169 -2.00 -26.88 -7.97
CA ALA A 169 -3.19 -27.53 -8.53
C ALA A 169 -4.31 -26.51 -8.80
N ILE A 170 -4.51 -25.53 -7.90
CA ILE A 170 -5.47 -24.45 -8.11
C ILE A 170 -5.06 -23.60 -9.33
N GLU A 171 -3.82 -23.12 -9.36
CA GLU A 171 -3.26 -22.34 -10.47
C GLU A 171 -3.43 -23.07 -11.82
N ALA A 172 -3.12 -24.36 -11.87
CA ALA A 172 -3.25 -25.18 -13.07
C ALA A 172 -4.70 -25.23 -13.61
N LEU A 173 -5.72 -25.20 -12.74
CA LEU A 173 -7.12 -25.16 -13.18
C LEU A 173 -7.47 -23.86 -13.92
N PHE A 174 -6.92 -22.73 -13.46
CA PHE A 174 -7.08 -21.44 -14.15
C PHE A 174 -6.27 -21.39 -15.43
N LEU A 175 -5.06 -21.97 -15.44
CA LEU A 175 -4.20 -22.02 -16.62
C LEU A 175 -4.79 -22.89 -17.74
N GLN A 176 -5.40 -24.04 -17.40
CA GLN A 176 -6.02 -24.94 -18.38
C GLN A 176 -7.33 -24.39 -18.99
N ARG A 177 -7.95 -23.40 -18.35
CA ARG A 177 -9.22 -22.80 -18.78
C ARG A 177 -9.09 -21.28 -18.89
N PRO A 178 -8.26 -20.76 -19.80
CA PRO A 178 -7.85 -19.35 -19.82
C PRO A 178 -9.02 -18.38 -20.00
N TYR A 179 -10.04 -18.73 -20.77
CA TYR A 179 -11.21 -17.89 -21.05
C TYR A 179 -12.52 -18.38 -20.42
N HIS A 180 -12.43 -19.49 -19.68
CA HIS A 180 -13.51 -20.13 -18.93
C HIS A 180 -13.06 -20.52 -17.51
N PRO A 181 -12.53 -19.58 -16.73
CA PRO A 181 -11.97 -19.90 -15.43
C PRO A 181 -13.04 -20.47 -14.50
N PRO A 182 -12.70 -21.47 -13.66
CA PRO A 182 -13.62 -21.99 -12.67
C PRO A 182 -13.91 -20.94 -11.57
N SER A 183 -15.09 -20.99 -10.96
CA SER A 183 -15.35 -20.26 -9.73
C SER A 183 -14.56 -20.85 -8.55
N VAL A 184 -14.36 -20.07 -7.48
CA VAL A 184 -13.70 -20.54 -6.25
C VAL A 184 -14.43 -21.77 -5.67
N GLU A 185 -15.75 -21.80 -5.76
CA GLU A 185 -16.58 -22.94 -5.33
C GLU A 185 -16.33 -24.18 -6.19
N GLN A 186 -16.26 -24.03 -7.51
CA GLN A 186 -15.97 -25.12 -8.44
C GLN A 186 -14.58 -25.70 -8.22
N VAL A 187 -13.58 -24.85 -7.94
CA VAL A 187 -12.23 -25.29 -7.55
C VAL A 187 -12.28 -26.15 -6.30
N GLY A 188 -13.01 -25.72 -5.26
CA GLY A 188 -13.16 -26.48 -4.02
C GLY A 188 -13.84 -27.83 -4.21
N GLN A 189 -14.88 -27.90 -5.03
CA GLN A 189 -15.55 -29.16 -5.39
C GLN A 189 -14.61 -30.11 -6.14
N GLN A 190 -13.88 -29.60 -7.13
CA GLN A 190 -12.99 -30.40 -7.96
C GLN A 190 -11.78 -30.94 -7.19
N LEU A 191 -11.19 -30.12 -6.31
CA LEU A 191 -10.03 -30.50 -5.49
C LEU A 191 -10.40 -31.14 -4.16
N LYS A 192 -11.70 -31.25 -3.84
CA LYS A 192 -12.23 -31.76 -2.56
C LYS A 192 -11.63 -31.03 -1.36
N GLN A 193 -11.60 -29.70 -1.42
CA GLN A 193 -11.03 -28.82 -0.40
C GLN A 193 -12.11 -27.98 0.27
N ALA A 194 -11.87 -27.63 1.55
CA ALA A 194 -12.77 -26.76 2.30
C ALA A 194 -12.82 -25.35 1.67
N PRO A 195 -14.00 -24.71 1.57
CA PRO A 195 -14.15 -23.39 0.94
C PRO A 195 -13.18 -22.33 1.47
N ASP A 196 -12.99 -22.27 2.80
CA ASP A 196 -12.10 -21.29 3.44
C ASP A 196 -10.63 -21.48 3.04
N GLU A 197 -10.19 -22.73 2.92
CA GLU A 197 -8.82 -23.05 2.50
C GLU A 197 -8.60 -22.70 1.03
N VAL A 198 -9.58 -22.96 0.16
CA VAL A 198 -9.50 -22.59 -1.26
C VAL A 198 -9.47 -21.07 -1.41
N ALA A 199 -10.36 -20.36 -0.71
CA ALA A 199 -10.41 -18.90 -0.74
C ALA A 199 -9.08 -18.28 -0.26
N ARG A 200 -8.49 -18.83 0.81
CA ARG A 200 -7.17 -18.43 1.31
C ARG A 200 -6.08 -18.65 0.27
N LEU A 201 -5.99 -19.84 -0.32
CA LEU A 201 -4.97 -20.18 -1.34
C LEU A 201 -5.13 -19.35 -2.62
N VAL A 202 -6.35 -19.17 -3.11
CA VAL A 202 -6.67 -18.29 -4.23
C VAL A 202 -6.26 -16.85 -3.90
N GLY A 203 -6.54 -16.39 -2.68
CA GLY A 203 -6.07 -15.11 -2.17
C GLY A 203 -4.56 -14.97 -2.33
N ILE A 204 -3.79 -15.95 -1.86
CA ILE A 204 -2.32 -15.98 -1.97
C ILE A 204 -1.87 -15.93 -3.44
N LEU A 205 -2.49 -16.71 -4.34
CA LEU A 205 -2.17 -16.67 -5.77
C LEU A 205 -2.42 -15.28 -6.39
N CYS A 206 -3.46 -14.57 -5.93
CA CYS A 206 -3.69 -13.18 -6.31
C CYS A 206 -2.63 -12.23 -5.75
N GLU A 207 -2.11 -12.47 -4.54
CA GLU A 207 -0.99 -11.69 -3.97
C GLU A 207 0.28 -11.84 -4.82
N HIS A 208 0.54 -13.06 -5.30
CA HIS A 208 1.62 -13.40 -6.23
C HIS A 208 1.38 -12.92 -7.67
N ARG A 209 0.21 -12.34 -7.97
CA ARG A 209 -0.21 -11.94 -9.32
C ARG A 209 -0.27 -13.10 -10.32
N LEU A 210 -0.37 -14.35 -9.87
CA LEU A 210 -0.62 -15.50 -10.73
C LEU A 210 -2.09 -15.52 -11.17
N LEU A 211 -2.98 -15.13 -10.24
CA LEU A 211 -4.39 -14.89 -10.53
C LEU A 211 -4.71 -13.40 -10.47
N VAL A 212 -5.63 -12.97 -11.32
CA VAL A 212 -6.06 -11.58 -11.47
C VAL A 212 -7.57 -11.51 -11.31
N ALA A 213 -8.03 -10.73 -10.33
CA ALA A 213 -9.44 -10.37 -10.19
C ALA A 213 -9.84 -9.34 -11.25
N VAL A 214 -10.68 -9.80 -12.17
CA VAL A 214 -11.19 -9.01 -13.30
C VAL A 214 -12.50 -8.32 -12.91
N SER A 215 -13.35 -9.01 -12.15
CA SER A 215 -14.54 -8.48 -11.48
C SER A 215 -14.84 -9.27 -10.21
N GLU A 216 -15.88 -8.88 -9.48
CA GLU A 216 -16.34 -9.63 -8.31
C GLU A 216 -16.64 -11.09 -8.68
N GLY A 217 -16.06 -12.03 -7.94
CA GLY A 217 -16.23 -13.48 -8.16
C GLY A 217 -15.57 -14.04 -9.42
N LEU A 218 -14.88 -13.23 -10.23
CA LEU A 218 -14.30 -13.66 -11.50
C LEU A 218 -12.79 -13.41 -11.55
N LEU A 219 -12.04 -14.52 -11.54
CA LEU A 219 -10.59 -14.56 -11.52
C LEU A 219 -10.07 -15.19 -12.81
N PHE A 220 -8.96 -14.67 -13.32
CA PHE A 220 -8.27 -15.20 -14.48
C PHE A 220 -6.82 -15.51 -14.15
N HIS A 221 -6.21 -16.46 -14.87
CA HIS A 221 -4.76 -16.58 -14.85
C HIS A 221 -4.14 -15.33 -15.49
N ALA A 222 -3.02 -14.84 -14.93
CA ALA A 222 -2.34 -13.65 -15.46
C ALA A 222 -1.94 -13.82 -16.92
N ASP A 223 -1.46 -15.00 -17.31
CA ASP A 223 -1.12 -15.31 -18.71
C ASP A 223 -2.32 -15.18 -19.65
N ALA A 224 -3.52 -15.60 -19.22
CA ALA A 224 -4.72 -15.48 -20.03
C ALA A 224 -5.09 -14.00 -20.26
N VAL A 225 -4.95 -13.16 -19.22
CA VAL A 225 -5.17 -11.72 -19.32
C VAL A 225 -4.14 -11.08 -20.25
N GLN A 226 -2.86 -11.48 -20.13
CA GLN A 226 -1.79 -10.97 -20.97
C GLN A 226 -1.94 -11.38 -22.43
N GLN A 227 -2.33 -12.64 -22.68
CA GLN A 227 -2.62 -13.14 -24.02
C GLN A 227 -3.80 -12.40 -24.65
N ALA A 228 -4.89 -12.20 -23.91
CA ALA A 228 -6.03 -11.43 -24.40
C ALA A 228 -5.66 -9.97 -24.73
N ARG A 229 -4.79 -9.35 -23.92
CA ARG A 229 -4.23 -8.02 -24.21
C ARG A 229 -3.40 -8.03 -25.50
N ASN A 230 -2.54 -9.02 -25.69
CA ASN A 230 -1.67 -9.07 -26.87
C ASN A 230 -2.49 -9.29 -28.14
N ILE A 231 -3.42 -10.26 -28.16
CA ILE A 231 -4.34 -10.48 -29.29
C ILE A 231 -5.09 -9.20 -29.66
N LEU A 232 -5.52 -8.43 -28.66
CA LEU A 232 -6.19 -7.15 -28.89
C LEU A 232 -5.26 -6.11 -29.53
N MET A 233 -4.03 -6.01 -29.04
CA MET A 233 -3.05 -5.07 -29.56
C MET A 233 -2.66 -5.41 -31.00
N ASP A 234 -2.32 -6.67 -31.27
CA ASP A 234 -1.92 -7.16 -32.58
C ASP A 234 -3.03 -6.88 -33.62
N PHE A 235 -4.28 -7.20 -33.28
CA PHE A 235 -5.42 -6.90 -34.16
C PHE A 235 -5.60 -5.40 -34.40
N LEU A 236 -5.45 -4.57 -33.38
CA LEU A 236 -5.60 -3.12 -33.54
C LEU A 236 -4.42 -2.47 -34.29
N GLU A 237 -3.23 -3.08 -34.25
CA GLU A 237 -2.07 -2.66 -35.05
C GLU A 237 -2.29 -2.96 -36.54
N GLU A 238 -2.93 -4.10 -36.86
CA GLU A 238 -3.25 -4.49 -38.24
C GLU A 238 -4.47 -3.76 -38.81
N GLU A 239 -5.59 -3.72 -38.07
CA GLU A 239 -6.89 -3.26 -38.57
C GLU A 239 -7.24 -1.82 -38.14
N GLY A 240 -6.48 -1.23 -37.22
CA GLY A 240 -6.62 0.15 -36.74
C GLY A 240 -7.82 0.41 -35.80
N ARG A 241 -8.85 -0.44 -35.83
CA ARG A 241 -10.03 -0.33 -34.94
C ARG A 241 -10.68 -1.69 -34.69
N LEU A 242 -11.27 -1.86 -33.51
CA LEU A 242 -12.02 -3.06 -33.16
C LEU A 242 -13.36 -2.72 -32.49
N GLU A 243 -14.45 -3.21 -33.05
CA GLU A 243 -15.76 -3.16 -32.40
C GLU A 243 -15.89 -4.20 -31.28
N SER A 244 -16.86 -4.05 -30.39
CA SER A 244 -17.00 -4.96 -29.23
C SER A 244 -17.48 -6.37 -29.57
N VAL A 245 -18.13 -6.57 -30.72
CA VAL A 245 -18.69 -7.87 -31.15
C VAL A 245 -17.60 -8.81 -31.69
N PRO A 246 -16.68 -8.38 -32.58
CA PRO A 246 -15.65 -9.26 -33.13
C PRO A 246 -14.60 -9.74 -32.12
N PHE A 247 -14.42 -9.05 -30.99
CA PHE A 247 -13.40 -9.43 -30.01
C PHE A 247 -13.55 -10.85 -29.46
N LYS A 248 -14.79 -11.31 -29.21
CA LYS A 248 -15.04 -12.68 -28.75
C LYS A 248 -14.57 -13.72 -29.78
N SER A 249 -14.75 -13.40 -31.05
CA SER A 249 -14.27 -14.23 -32.16
C SER A 249 -12.74 -14.26 -32.23
N LEU A 250 -12.06 -13.15 -31.90
CA LEU A 250 -10.59 -13.09 -31.86
C LEU A 250 -9.97 -13.97 -30.77
N LEU A 251 -10.64 -14.12 -29.64
CA LEU A 251 -10.20 -15.06 -28.59
C LEU A 251 -10.56 -16.51 -28.91
N HIS A 252 -11.19 -16.77 -30.06
CA HIS A 252 -11.77 -18.06 -30.44
C HIS A 252 -12.71 -18.63 -29.35
N ASP A 253 -13.33 -17.74 -28.57
CA ASP A 253 -14.13 -18.10 -27.41
C ASP A 253 -15.31 -17.14 -27.27
N SER A 254 -16.48 -17.60 -27.73
CA SER A 254 -17.75 -16.86 -27.71
C SER A 254 -18.30 -16.63 -26.30
N HIS A 255 -17.85 -17.42 -25.34
CA HIS A 255 -18.28 -17.42 -23.96
C HIS A 255 -17.36 -16.58 -23.05
N THR A 256 -16.26 -16.04 -23.59
CA THR A 256 -15.40 -15.10 -22.89
C THR A 256 -16.26 -14.02 -22.21
N PRO A 257 -16.15 -13.87 -20.89
CA PRO A 257 -16.98 -12.96 -20.14
C PRO A 257 -16.58 -11.51 -20.44
N ARG A 258 -17.59 -10.66 -20.67
CA ARG A 258 -17.42 -9.21 -20.92
C ARG A 258 -16.51 -8.50 -19.90
N PRO A 259 -16.53 -8.83 -18.59
CA PRO A 259 -15.58 -8.26 -17.64
C PRO A 259 -14.10 -8.35 -18.04
N LEU A 260 -13.65 -9.42 -18.73
CA LEU A 260 -12.25 -9.53 -19.17
C LEU A 260 -11.89 -8.40 -20.15
N LEU A 261 -12.80 -8.11 -21.09
CA LEU A 261 -12.67 -6.98 -22.00
C LEU A 261 -12.60 -5.65 -21.26
N ASP A 262 -13.53 -5.42 -20.33
CA ASP A 262 -13.57 -4.17 -19.56
C ASP A 262 -12.33 -4.02 -18.67
N TYR A 263 -11.71 -5.12 -18.25
CA TYR A 263 -10.45 -5.09 -17.52
C TYR A 263 -9.26 -4.74 -18.43
N VAL A 264 -9.16 -5.35 -19.62
CA VAL A 264 -8.12 -5.01 -20.60
C VAL A 264 -8.24 -3.55 -21.05
N ASP A 265 -9.47 -3.03 -21.21
CA ASP A 265 -9.74 -1.61 -21.50
C ASP A 265 -9.10 -0.68 -20.43
N LYS A 266 -9.05 -1.11 -19.16
CA LYS A 266 -8.46 -0.35 -18.04
C LYS A 266 -6.94 -0.41 -17.98
N LEU A 267 -6.29 -1.27 -18.75
CA LEU A 267 -4.81 -1.40 -18.75
C LEU A 267 -4.12 -0.27 -19.53
N ASP A 268 -4.82 0.82 -19.84
CA ASP A 268 -4.34 2.07 -20.45
C ASP A 268 -3.68 1.95 -21.84
N VAL A 269 -3.73 0.77 -22.46
CA VAL A 269 -3.15 0.50 -23.79
C VAL A 269 -4.07 0.91 -24.95
N ILE A 270 -5.37 1.03 -24.70
CA ILE A 270 -6.39 1.27 -25.73
C ILE A 270 -7.29 2.44 -25.34
N ARG A 271 -7.84 3.11 -26.35
CA ARG A 271 -8.87 4.13 -26.20
C ARG A 271 -10.19 3.59 -26.72
N ARG A 272 -11.23 3.62 -25.87
CA ARG A 272 -12.59 3.25 -26.25
C ARG A 272 -13.40 4.50 -26.60
N VAL A 273 -14.05 4.50 -27.76
CA VAL A 273 -15.00 5.53 -28.21
C VAL A 273 -16.30 4.82 -28.56
N GLY A 274 -17.30 4.91 -27.68
CA GLY A 274 -18.54 4.13 -27.79
C GLY A 274 -18.27 2.63 -27.71
N ASN A 275 -18.58 1.90 -28.79
CA ASN A 275 -18.39 0.45 -28.91
C ASN A 275 -17.10 0.05 -29.63
N THR A 276 -16.29 1.03 -30.06
CA THR A 276 -15.09 0.81 -30.86
C THR A 276 -13.85 1.13 -30.03
N ARG A 277 -12.82 0.29 -30.18
CA ARG A 277 -11.50 0.39 -29.55
C ARG A 277 -10.48 0.80 -30.60
N TYR A 278 -9.52 1.60 -30.17
CA TYR A 278 -8.39 2.09 -30.94
C TYR A 278 -7.12 1.94 -30.12
N LEU A 279 -5.96 1.78 -30.75
CA LEU A 279 -4.69 1.95 -30.04
C LEU A 279 -4.59 3.36 -29.49
N ARG A 280 -4.05 3.50 -28.28
CA ARG A 280 -3.68 4.82 -27.76
C ARG A 280 -2.40 5.25 -28.48
N SER A 281 -2.45 6.29 -29.32
CA SER A 281 -1.24 6.90 -29.89
C SER A 281 -0.25 7.26 -28.76
N PRO A 282 1.08 7.14 -28.96
CA PRO A 282 2.04 7.67 -28.00
C PRO A 282 1.73 9.15 -27.75
N PRO A 283 1.91 9.66 -26.53
CA PRO A 283 1.73 11.09 -26.27
C PRO A 283 2.62 11.86 -27.25
N ALA A 284 2.03 12.81 -27.98
CA ALA A 284 2.81 13.74 -28.79
C ALA A 284 3.85 14.37 -27.85
N GLN A 285 5.14 14.15 -28.14
CA GLN A 285 6.23 14.77 -27.40
C GLN A 285 6.01 16.28 -27.47
N THR A 286 5.66 16.89 -26.35
CA THR A 286 5.59 18.34 -26.16
C THR A 286 6.47 18.70 -24.98
#